data_AF-A0A3N5HBW4-F1
#
_entry.id   AF-A0A3N5HBW4-F1
#
_cell.length_a   1.000
_cell.length_b   1.000
_cell.length_c   1.000
_cell.angle_alpha   90.00
_cell.angle_beta   90.00
_cell.angle_gamma   90.00
#
_symmetry.space_group_name_H-M   'P 1'
#
loop_
_entity.id
_entity.type
_entity.pdbx_description
1 polymer ?
#
loop_
_entity_poly.entity_id
_entity_poly.type
_entity_poly.pdbx_seq_one_letter_code
_entity_poly.pdbx_strand_id
1 'polypeptide(L)'
;MNIAFRAQLVVPEQRQLYDYWLDKAAGRPMPQRSDISPVHVPRLLPHISLIDVEPDTCRCRIRLAGTRLRDVYDREITGLEL
;
A
#
# COMPACT_ATOMS: atom_id res chain seq x y z
N MET A 1 -5.72 2.42 -20.42
CA MET A 1 -4.98 1.32 -19.77
C MET A 1 -3.60 1.24 -20.42
N ASN A 2 -2.50 1.51 -19.70
CA ASN A 2 -1.15 1.52 -20.30
C ASN A 2 -0.51 0.14 -20.21
N ILE A 3 -0.76 -0.71 -21.21
CA ILE A 3 -0.22 -2.08 -21.29
C ILE A 3 1.32 -2.08 -21.26
N ALA A 4 1.95 -1.05 -21.81
CA ALA A 4 3.42 -0.93 -21.82
C ALA A 4 3.98 -0.75 -20.41
N PHE A 5 3.30 0.01 -19.54
CA PHE A 5 3.73 0.17 -18.15
C PHE A 5 3.65 -1.16 -17.39
N ARG A 6 2.55 -1.91 -17.53
CA ARG A 6 2.40 -3.21 -16.86
C ARG A 6 3.52 -4.19 -17.25
N ALA A 7 3.97 -4.16 -18.50
CA ALA A 7 5.03 -5.03 -18.99
C ALA A 7 6.41 -4.72 -18.38
N GLN A 8 6.63 -3.47 -17.94
CA GLN A 8 7.88 -3.06 -17.27
C GLN A 8 7.96 -3.53 -15.81
N LEU A 9 6.85 -3.96 -15.22
CA LEU A 9 6.82 -4.49 -13.85
C LEU A 9 7.39 -5.90 -13.85
N VAL A 10 8.62 -6.06 -13.37
CA VAL A 10 9.37 -7.33 -13.42
C VAL A 10 8.88 -8.30 -12.34
N VAL A 11 8.54 -7.77 -11.16
CA VAL A 11 8.18 -8.54 -9.98
C VAL A 11 6.67 -8.86 -9.97
N PRO A 12 6.24 -10.11 -9.72
CA PRO A 12 4.81 -10.49 -9.71
C PRO A 12 3.94 -9.62 -8.80
N GLU A 13 4.46 -9.25 -7.63
CA GLU A 13 3.82 -8.40 -6.64
C GLU A 13 3.53 -6.99 -7.18
N GLN A 14 4.43 -6.44 -8.01
CA GLN A 14 4.22 -5.16 -8.67
C GLN A 14 3.06 -5.22 -9.66
N ARG A 15 2.98 -6.30 -10.46
CA ARG A 15 1.86 -6.50 -11.39
C ARG A 15 0.55 -6.68 -10.65
N GLN A 16 0.55 -7.43 -9.55
CA GLN A 16 -0.62 -7.61 -8.70
C GLN A 16 -1.10 -6.28 -8.11
N LEU A 17 -0.18 -5.46 -7.59
CA LEU A 17 -0.50 -4.13 -7.05
C LEU A 17 -1.09 -3.24 -8.15
N TYR A 18 -0.48 -3.23 -9.33
CA TYR A 18 -0.93 -2.44 -10.46
C TYR A 18 -2.34 -2.85 -10.93
N ASP A 19 -2.58 -4.14 -11.10
CA ASP A 19 -3.88 -4.66 -11.53
C ASP A 19 -4.97 -4.34 -10.50
N TYR A 20 -4.66 -4.50 -9.21
CA TYR A 20 -5.55 -4.11 -8.12
C TYR A 20 -5.82 -2.60 -8.08
N TRP A 21 -4.79 -1.77 -8.28
CA TRP A 21 -4.92 -0.32 -8.31
C TRP A 21 -5.87 0.14 -9.42
N LEU A 22 -5.73 -0.43 -10.62
CA LEU A 22 -6.59 -0.14 -11.76
C LEU A 22 -8.03 -0.59 -11.54
N ASP A 23 -8.23 -1.79 -10.98
CA ASP A 23 -9.55 -2.30 -10.60
C ASP A 23 -10.27 -1.33 -9.66
N LYS A 24 -9.58 -0.86 -8.61
CA LYS A 24 -10.16 0.08 -7.64
C LYS A 24 -10.29 1.50 -8.16
N ALA A 25 -9.45 1.92 -9.10
CA ALA A 25 -9.62 3.19 -9.77
C ALA A 25 -10.93 3.24 -10.57
N ALA A 26 -11.39 2.10 -11.11
CA ALA A 26 -12.66 1.99 -11.84
C ALA A 26 -12.81 3.05 -12.95
N GLY A 27 -11.72 3.31 -13.69
CA GLY A 27 -11.67 4.33 -14.75
C GLY A 27 -11.34 5.75 -14.29
N ARG A 28 -11.26 6.01 -12.98
CA ARG A 28 -10.74 7.28 -12.43
C ARG A 28 -9.19 7.33 -12.52
N PRO A 29 -8.56 8.50 -12.36
CA PRO A 29 -7.10 8.61 -12.35
C PRO A 29 -6.44 7.81 -11.21
N MET A 30 -7.11 7.66 -10.07
CA MET A 30 -6.67 6.88 -8.92
C MET A 30 -7.88 6.42 -8.07
N PRO A 31 -7.75 5.31 -7.32
CA PRO A 31 -8.75 4.91 -6.33
C PRO A 31 -8.85 5.94 -5.20
N GLN A 32 -10.01 6.01 -4.55
CA GLN A 32 -10.12 6.68 -3.26
C GLN A 32 -9.51 5.79 -2.17
N ARG A 33 -9.13 6.41 -1.05
CA ARG A 33 -8.61 5.67 0.10
C ARG A 33 -9.58 4.60 0.59
N SER A 34 -10.89 4.88 0.57
CA SER A 34 -11.98 3.97 0.96
C SER A 34 -12.10 2.74 0.05
N ASP A 35 -11.67 2.82 -1.20
CA ASP A 35 -11.73 1.70 -2.15
C ASP A 35 -10.65 0.64 -1.87
N ILE A 36 -9.60 1.03 -1.14
CA ILE A 36 -8.43 0.20 -0.86
C ILE A 36 -8.61 -0.53 0.47
N SER A 37 -8.88 -1.83 0.39
CA SER A 37 -8.79 -2.74 1.52
C SER A 37 -7.57 -3.66 1.41
N PRO A 38 -6.63 -3.64 2.37
CA PRO A 38 -5.45 -4.51 2.35
C PRO A 38 -5.78 -6.01 2.32
N VAL A 39 -6.97 -6.41 2.79
CA VAL A 39 -7.44 -7.81 2.80
C VAL A 39 -7.62 -8.39 1.39
N HIS A 40 -7.77 -7.55 0.36
CA HIS A 40 -7.90 -7.99 -1.02
C HIS A 40 -6.55 -8.33 -1.67
N VAL A 41 -5.44 -7.93 -1.05
CA VAL A 41 -4.08 -8.15 -1.57
C VAL A 41 -3.18 -8.81 -0.50
N PRO A 42 -3.55 -10.01 0.01
CA PRO A 42 -2.87 -10.64 1.14
C PRO A 42 -1.38 -10.90 0.89
N ARG A 43 -0.99 -11.15 -0.36
CA ARG A 43 0.43 -11.34 -0.75
C ARG A 43 1.26 -10.06 -0.65
N LEU A 44 0.63 -8.89 -0.73
CA LEU A 44 1.28 -7.59 -0.61
C LEU A 44 1.31 -7.10 0.84
N LEU A 45 0.48 -7.67 1.74
CA LEU A 45 0.40 -7.27 3.15
C LEU A 45 1.75 -7.21 3.87
N PRO A 46 2.70 -8.15 3.67
CA PRO A 46 4.01 -8.07 4.30
C PRO A 46 4.80 -6.80 3.96
N HIS A 47 4.46 -6.11 2.88
CA HIS A 47 5.14 -4.91 2.39
C HIS A 47 4.31 -3.63 2.56
N ILE A 48 3.12 -3.71 3.16
CA ILE A 48 2.21 -2.57 3.32
C ILE A 48 2.37 -1.96 4.71
N SER A 49 2.43 -0.63 4.78
CA SER A 49 2.24 0.13 6.01
C SER A 49 0.93 0.91 5.93
N LEU A 50 0.19 0.97 7.04
CA LEU A 50 -0.99 1.83 7.20
C LEU A 50 -0.66 2.88 8.24
N ILE A 51 -0.78 4.14 7.83
CA ILE A 51 -0.55 5.31 8.67
C ILE A 51 -1.89 5.98 8.92
N ASP A 52 -2.25 6.14 10.19
CA ASP A 52 -3.36 6.97 10.60
C ASP A 52 -2.84 8.42 10.71
N VAL A 53 -3.54 9.36 10.08
CA VAL A 53 -3.19 10.78 10.06
C VAL A 53 -4.29 11.54 10.79
N GLU A 54 -3.93 12.22 11.87
CA GLU A 54 -4.86 13.06 12.61
C GLU A 54 -5.04 14.39 11.86
N PRO A 55 -6.28 14.75 11.42
CA PRO A 55 -6.49 15.87 10.51
C PRO A 55 -6.04 17.23 11.05
N ASP A 56 -6.22 17.46 12.35
CA ASP A 56 -6.04 18.78 12.95
C ASP A 56 -4.61 19.05 13.42
N THR A 57 -3.83 17.99 13.66
CA THR A 57 -2.50 18.08 14.28
C THR A 57 -1.38 17.60 13.36
N CYS A 58 -1.75 17.00 12.21
CA CYS A 58 -0.85 16.28 11.31
C CYS A 58 -0.03 15.16 11.98
N ARG A 59 -0.39 14.75 13.20
CA ARG A 59 0.24 13.61 13.86
C ARG A 59 -0.04 12.35 13.07
N CYS A 60 1.01 11.61 12.78
CA CYS A 60 0.94 10.41 11.97
C CYS A 60 1.37 9.23 12.83
N ARG A 61 0.54 8.17 12.89
CA ARG A 61 0.85 6.94 13.62
C ARG A 61 0.80 5.75 12.69
N ILE A 62 1.81 4.90 12.74
CA ILE A 62 1.82 3.63 11.99
C ILE A 62 0.87 2.65 12.69
N ARG A 63 -0.34 2.47 12.14
CA ARG A 63 -1.35 1.53 12.68
C ARG A 63 -1.00 0.07 12.40
N LEU A 64 -0.40 -0.19 11.25
CA LEU A 64 0.01 -1.53 10.83
C LEU A 64 1.29 -1.42 10.02
N ALA A 65 2.27 -2.26 10.32
CA ALA A 65 3.42 -2.50 9.47
C ALA A 65 3.46 -3.97 9.05
N GLY A 66 3.57 -4.19 7.74
CA GLY A 66 3.80 -5.51 7.19
C GLY A 66 5.12 -6.10 7.68
N THR A 67 5.16 -7.42 7.82
CA THR A 67 6.29 -8.13 8.45
C THR A 67 7.63 -7.95 7.75
N ARG A 68 7.66 -7.71 6.43
CA ARG A 68 8.91 -7.43 5.71
C ARG A 68 9.41 -6.00 5.89
N LEU A 69 8.60 -5.09 6.42
CA LEU A 69 9.06 -3.74 6.74
C LEU A 69 10.05 -3.77 7.91
N ARG A 70 9.97 -4.76 8.80
CA ARG A 70 10.98 -4.95 9.84
C ARG A 70 12.39 -5.10 9.27
N ASP A 71 12.54 -5.84 8.17
CA ASP A 71 13.84 -6.04 7.53
C ASP A 71 14.35 -4.75 6.87
N VAL A 72 13.44 -3.89 6.41
CA VAL A 72 13.76 -2.61 5.78
C VAL A 72 14.16 -1.55 6.80
N TYR A 73 13.46 -1.50 7.94
CA TYR A 73 13.68 -0.51 8.99
C TYR A 73 14.60 -0.98 10.11
N ASP A 74 15.03 -2.25 10.09
CA ASP A 74 15.81 -2.94 11.12
C ASP A 74 15.18 -2.88 12.53
N ARG A 75 13.87 -2.67 12.59
CA ARG A 75 13.08 -2.61 13.82
C ARG A 75 11.62 -2.83 13.53
N GLU A 76 10.86 -3.19 14.57
CA GLU A 76 9.42 -3.11 14.48
C GLU A 76 8.96 -1.64 14.53
N ILE A 77 8.11 -1.27 13.58
CA ILE A 77 7.66 0.12 13.38
C ILE A 77 6.16 0.30 13.64
N THR A 78 5.39 -0.76 13.86
CA THR A 78 3.98 -0.63 14.27
C THR A 78 3.88 0.16 15.57
N GLY A 79 2.99 1.15 15.59
CA GLY A 79 2.71 2.01 16.72
C GLY A 79 3.60 3.25 16.83
N LEU A 80 4.62 3.42 15.98
CA LEU A 80 5.46 4.61 16.00
C LEU A 80 4.71 5.84 15.51
N GLU A 81 5.03 6.97 16.12
CA GLU A 81 4.66 8.30 15.64
C GLU A 81 5.74 8.80 14.68
N LEU A 82 5.31 9.40 13.57
CA LEU A 82 6.17 10.01 12.55
C LEU A 82 6.25 11.52 12.75
#